data_AF-A0A2U9CXH7-F1
#
_entry.id   AF-A0A2U9CXH7-F1
#
_cell.length_a   1.000
_cell.length_b   1.000
_cell.length_c   1.000
_cell.angle_alpha   90.00
_cell.angle_beta   90.00
_cell.angle_gamma   90.00
#
_symmetry.space_group_name_H-M   'P 1'
#
loop_
_entity.id
_entity.type
_entity.pdbx_description
1 polymer ?
#
loop_
_entity_poly.entity_id
_entity_poly.type
_entity_poly.pdbx_seq_one_letter_code
_entity_poly.pdbx_strand_id
1 'polypeptide(L)'
;MAAAPLTAVCAAHKIRPPHSRTVGSGGTGQLGNTLQKMDPTHGANLSFGSCTRCRKAVCGAGRACRAMGHLFHHTCFTCSVCGKSLAGQIFYSLSGGIYCENDFLFSGVHPAPEVCDSCGRLVMDMVLQARGKSYHPSCFRCVICSRSLEGQPFTVDSDGRVYCVSDYHRVRAPCCAACRTPILPTEGSTESIRVVSLNRNYHVECYRENHRGKLPKEDSPPIEMASVTVRGCALGAASLLNFAFVFVSAADFIRFVSFRAIYHNITGETTLCQDSIPWTVALRDSSVLRCLVVDVGLLALFTTQHSLLAWSPVKRALQSVLGALNRTAYCFTTALALQILMRYWQPVTGAPCLWSVRHAPWSIWFPLLCFSLHFLCWAIICSIVMIFDYPELLGIKQVYYECLGLGDPLSHKSTQAQRFLSHLRHPVCLELGVVLWLLPALSLDRLLLAATLSTYLALAHSLDKQDLAYLCVQIKSKMQLLAEPHQRVAGSTDGNNGDRKEK
;
A
#
# COMPACT_ATOMS: atom_id res chain seq x y z
N MET A 1 39.13 6.02 -2.84
CA MET A 1 38.72 6.57 -4.16
C MET A 1 37.39 5.92 -4.54
N ALA A 2 36.27 6.63 -4.41
CA ALA A 2 34.98 6.10 -4.83
C ALA A 2 34.58 6.77 -6.15
N ALA A 3 34.62 6.01 -7.25
CA ALA A 3 34.00 6.42 -8.49
C ALA A 3 32.48 6.17 -8.34
N ALA A 4 31.68 7.23 -8.42
CA ALA A 4 30.23 7.12 -8.36
C ALA A 4 29.64 7.40 -9.75
N PRO A 5 28.88 6.48 -10.37
CA PRO A 5 28.19 6.76 -11.62
C PRO A 5 27.09 7.83 -11.38
N LEU A 6 26.83 8.70 -12.37
CA LEU A 6 25.90 9.82 -12.18
C LEU A 6 24.42 9.48 -12.40
N THR A 7 24.04 8.49 -13.19
CA THR A 7 22.62 8.21 -13.45
C THR A 7 22.47 6.88 -14.15
N ALA A 8 21.49 6.08 -13.75
CA ALA A 8 21.08 4.90 -14.51
C ALA A 8 20.40 5.34 -15.82
N VAL A 9 21.06 5.10 -16.96
CA VAL A 9 20.45 5.27 -18.28
C VAL A 9 19.29 4.29 -18.39
N CYS A 10 18.09 4.81 -18.65
CA CYS A 10 16.91 3.98 -18.80
C CYS A 10 16.72 3.59 -20.27
N ALA A 11 16.40 2.32 -20.53
CA ALA A 11 15.96 1.86 -21.83
C ALA A 11 14.42 1.81 -21.86
N ALA A 12 13.81 2.37 -22.91
CA ALA A 12 12.37 2.23 -23.13
C ALA A 12 12.13 1.02 -24.04
N HIS A 13 11.23 0.14 -23.65
CA HIS A 13 10.79 -0.98 -24.48
C HIS A 13 9.42 -0.68 -25.08
N LYS A 14 9.24 -1.04 -26.36
CA LYS A 14 7.93 -1.06 -27.01
C LYS A 14 7.17 -2.29 -26.52
N ILE A 15 6.03 -2.07 -25.89
CA ILE A 15 5.09 -3.13 -25.53
C ILE A 15 3.84 -2.93 -26.38
N ARG A 16 3.46 -3.95 -27.15
CA ARG A 16 2.18 -3.98 -27.87
C ARG A 16 1.10 -4.45 -26.88
N PRO A 17 0.05 -3.66 -26.60
CA PRO A 17 -1.03 -4.11 -25.73
C PRO A 17 -1.81 -5.26 -26.40
N PRO A 18 -2.38 -6.19 -25.62
CA PRO A 18 -3.03 -7.41 -26.12
C PRO A 18 -4.44 -7.19 -26.73
N HIS A 19 -4.88 -5.96 -26.99
CA HIS A 19 -6.27 -5.68 -27.37
C HIS A 19 -6.38 -5.13 -28.81
N SER A 20 -7.02 -5.92 -29.69
CA SER A 20 -7.28 -5.56 -31.09
C SER A 20 -8.42 -4.53 -31.18
N ARG A 21 -8.05 -3.27 -31.42
CA ARG A 21 -9.00 -2.20 -31.78
C ARG A 21 -9.52 -2.46 -33.19
N THR A 22 -10.84 -2.58 -33.37
CA THR A 22 -11.44 -2.67 -34.72
C THR A 22 -12.59 -1.70 -34.90
N VAL A 23 -12.51 -0.92 -35.98
CA VAL A 23 -13.49 0.08 -36.36
C VAL A 23 -14.53 -0.59 -37.26
N GLY A 24 -15.79 -0.60 -36.85
CA GLY A 24 -16.90 -0.99 -37.71
C GLY A 24 -17.22 0.15 -38.68
N SER A 25 -16.76 0.05 -39.93
CA SER A 25 -17.04 1.07 -40.95
C SER A 25 -18.52 1.13 -41.31
N GLY A 26 -19.16 2.27 -41.04
CA GLY A 26 -20.39 2.70 -41.68
C GLY A 26 -20.15 4.03 -42.40
N GLY A 27 -20.15 4.02 -43.73
CA GLY A 27 -20.36 5.22 -44.56
C GLY A 27 -19.25 5.63 -45.54
N THR A 28 -19.49 5.33 -46.83
CA THR A 28 -19.05 6.01 -48.08
C THR A 28 -17.57 6.08 -48.47
N GLY A 29 -17.19 5.36 -49.53
CA GLY A 29 -15.98 5.61 -50.35
C GLY A 29 -15.10 4.39 -50.63
N GLN A 30 -15.11 3.92 -51.89
CA GLN A 30 -14.34 2.85 -52.60
C GLN A 30 -12.89 2.62 -52.12
N LEU A 31 -12.24 1.44 -52.12
CA LEU A 31 -12.33 0.13 -52.81
C LEU A 31 -12.02 -1.00 -51.77
N GLY A 32 -12.36 -2.29 -51.87
CA GLY A 32 -12.99 -3.15 -52.86
C GLY A 32 -12.88 -4.61 -52.36
N ASN A 33 -13.96 -5.37 -52.50
CA ASN A 33 -14.14 -6.85 -52.41
C ASN A 33 -14.01 -7.51 -51.01
N THR A 34 -15.00 -8.20 -50.43
CA THR A 34 -16.28 -8.76 -50.93
C THR A 34 -17.31 -8.82 -49.80
N LEU A 35 -18.30 -7.92 -49.81
CA LEU A 35 -19.61 -8.13 -49.17
C LEU A 35 -20.56 -8.56 -50.28
N GLN A 36 -20.90 -9.85 -50.32
CA GLN A 36 -21.90 -10.33 -51.26
C GLN A 36 -23.29 -9.98 -50.72
N LYS A 37 -23.89 -8.93 -51.29
CA LYS A 37 -25.34 -8.71 -51.21
C LYS A 37 -26.01 -9.88 -51.95
N MET A 38 -26.89 -10.60 -51.27
CA MET A 38 -27.77 -11.57 -51.91
C MET A 38 -29.06 -10.86 -52.33
N ASP A 39 -29.43 -11.01 -53.60
CA ASP A 39 -30.67 -10.49 -54.17
C ASP A 39 -31.91 -11.08 -53.48
N PRO A 40 -33.00 -10.31 -53.32
CA PRO A 40 -34.19 -10.76 -52.63
C PRO A 40 -35.15 -11.43 -53.61
N THR A 41 -34.82 -12.64 -54.05
CA THR A 41 -35.79 -13.46 -54.81
C THR A 41 -35.66 -14.93 -54.40
N HIS A 42 -36.74 -15.41 -53.77
CA HIS A 42 -37.04 -16.82 -53.42
C HIS A 42 -36.32 -17.40 -52.20
N GLY A 43 -37.13 -17.77 -51.20
CA GLY A 43 -36.78 -18.74 -50.15
C GLY A 43 -36.61 -18.16 -48.75
N ALA A 44 -37.70 -18.11 -47.97
CA ALA A 44 -37.76 -17.59 -46.60
C ALA A 44 -36.95 -18.39 -45.53
N ASN A 45 -35.98 -19.23 -45.90
CA ASN A 45 -35.28 -20.13 -44.97
C ASN A 45 -33.80 -20.42 -45.31
N LEU A 46 -33.03 -19.48 -45.87
CA LEU A 46 -31.57 -19.65 -45.95
C LEU A 46 -30.89 -19.20 -44.64
N SER A 47 -30.25 -20.17 -43.96
CA SER A 47 -29.47 -19.94 -42.76
C SER A 47 -28.02 -19.58 -43.11
N PHE A 48 -27.54 -18.42 -42.66
CA PHE A 48 -26.19 -17.92 -42.95
C PHE A 48 -25.13 -18.38 -41.92
N GLY A 49 -25.55 -19.18 -40.94
CA GLY A 49 -24.74 -19.65 -39.81
C GLY A 49 -25.44 -19.44 -38.46
N SER A 50 -24.79 -19.85 -37.38
CA SER A 50 -25.27 -19.68 -36.00
C SER A 50 -24.74 -18.40 -35.36
N CYS A 51 -25.60 -17.68 -34.65
CA CYS A 51 -25.21 -16.49 -33.91
C CYS A 51 -24.32 -16.86 -32.72
N THR A 52 -23.13 -16.28 -32.60
CA THR A 52 -22.19 -16.64 -31.52
C THR A 52 -22.72 -16.35 -30.11
N ARG A 53 -23.62 -15.35 -29.98
CA ARG A 53 -24.21 -14.96 -28.69
C ARG A 53 -25.40 -15.83 -28.28
N CYS A 54 -26.38 -16.02 -29.16
CA CYS A 54 -27.62 -16.72 -28.83
C CYS A 54 -27.68 -18.16 -29.38
N ARG A 55 -26.68 -18.58 -30.15
CA ARG A 55 -26.52 -19.89 -30.82
C ARG A 55 -27.64 -20.29 -31.78
N LYS A 56 -28.63 -19.42 -32.01
CA LYS A 56 -29.72 -19.63 -32.99
C LYS A 56 -29.26 -19.28 -34.40
N ALA A 57 -29.87 -19.91 -35.41
CA ALA A 57 -29.60 -19.63 -36.82
C ALA A 57 -29.92 -18.17 -37.17
N VAL A 58 -29.06 -17.54 -37.97
CA VAL A 58 -29.30 -16.21 -38.53
C VAL A 58 -29.94 -16.36 -39.91
N CYS A 59 -31.24 -16.03 -40.00
CA CYS A 59 -32.03 -16.17 -41.23
C CYS A 59 -32.34 -14.79 -41.85
N GLY A 60 -31.91 -14.60 -43.11
CA GLY A 60 -32.13 -13.40 -43.91
C GLY A 60 -30.92 -12.46 -44.00
N ALA A 61 -30.54 -12.11 -45.23
CA ALA A 61 -29.33 -11.34 -45.56
C ALA A 61 -29.28 -9.93 -44.91
N GLY A 62 -30.43 -9.34 -44.58
CA GLY A 62 -30.52 -7.99 -44.00
C GLY A 62 -30.42 -7.91 -42.47
N ARG A 63 -30.27 -9.04 -41.75
CA ARG A 63 -30.28 -9.07 -40.26
C ARG A 63 -29.01 -9.67 -39.63
N ALA A 64 -27.99 -9.92 -40.43
CA ALA A 64 -26.72 -10.51 -40.00
C ALA A 64 -25.62 -9.45 -39.92
N CYS A 65 -24.89 -9.41 -38.80
CA CYS A 65 -23.69 -8.62 -38.62
C CYS A 65 -22.50 -9.58 -38.48
N ARG A 66 -21.46 -9.40 -39.30
CA ARG A 66 -20.21 -10.16 -39.18
C ARG A 66 -19.14 -9.26 -38.56
N ALA A 67 -18.60 -9.67 -37.42
CA ALA A 67 -17.58 -8.94 -36.67
C ALA A 67 -16.53 -9.93 -36.16
N MET A 68 -15.23 -9.65 -36.37
CA MET A 68 -14.12 -10.53 -35.96
C MET A 68 -14.26 -11.99 -36.44
N GLY A 69 -14.80 -12.20 -37.65
CA GLY A 69 -15.04 -13.55 -38.20
C GLY A 69 -16.26 -14.28 -37.60
N HIS A 70 -16.94 -13.70 -36.61
CA HIS A 70 -18.13 -14.25 -35.97
C HIS A 70 -19.42 -13.64 -36.51
N LEU A 71 -20.49 -14.43 -36.54
CA LEU A 71 -21.81 -14.03 -37.02
C LEU A 71 -22.71 -13.70 -35.83
N PHE A 72 -23.39 -12.56 -35.89
CA PHE A 72 -24.37 -12.13 -34.88
C PHE A 72 -25.66 -11.69 -35.57
N HIS A 73 -26.80 -11.82 -34.90
CA HIS A 73 -28.00 -11.05 -35.28
C HIS A 73 -27.73 -9.57 -35.00
N HIS A 74 -28.30 -8.67 -35.81
CA HIS A 74 -28.24 -7.22 -35.56
C HIS A 74 -28.73 -6.84 -34.14
N THR A 75 -29.70 -7.58 -33.60
CA THR A 75 -30.21 -7.40 -32.23
C THR A 75 -29.35 -8.04 -31.14
N CYS A 76 -28.48 -9.00 -31.48
CA CYS A 76 -27.58 -9.67 -30.54
C CYS A 76 -26.20 -9.01 -30.46
N PHE A 77 -25.88 -8.11 -31.41
CA PHE A 77 -24.64 -7.35 -31.42
C PHE A 77 -24.73 -6.10 -30.51
N THR A 78 -24.84 -6.36 -29.22
CA THR A 78 -25.03 -5.35 -28.18
C THR A 78 -23.93 -5.41 -27.12
N CYS A 79 -23.68 -4.31 -26.40
CA CYS A 79 -22.73 -4.32 -25.29
C CYS A 79 -23.18 -5.27 -24.17
N SER A 80 -22.25 -6.05 -23.60
CA SER A 80 -22.55 -6.95 -22.48
C SER A 80 -22.89 -6.26 -21.16
N VAL A 81 -22.57 -4.96 -21.01
CA VAL A 81 -22.82 -4.18 -19.79
C VAL A 81 -24.08 -3.32 -19.97
N CYS A 82 -24.09 -2.34 -20.89
CA CYS A 82 -25.25 -1.47 -21.09
C CYS A 82 -26.32 -1.98 -22.07
N GLY A 83 -26.07 -3.06 -22.82
CA GLY A 83 -27.03 -3.58 -23.81
C GLY A 83 -27.20 -2.74 -25.08
N LYS A 84 -26.44 -1.64 -25.25
CA LYS A 84 -26.52 -0.77 -26.44
C LYS A 84 -26.08 -1.50 -27.71
N SER A 85 -26.79 -1.30 -28.82
CA SER A 85 -26.38 -1.83 -30.14
C SER A 85 -25.04 -1.24 -30.56
N LEU A 86 -24.13 -2.11 -30.97
CA LEU A 86 -22.77 -1.76 -31.40
C LEU A 86 -22.64 -1.70 -32.92
N ALA A 87 -23.75 -1.91 -33.66
CA ALA A 87 -23.75 -1.86 -35.12
C ALA A 87 -23.36 -0.46 -35.62
N GLY A 88 -22.24 -0.37 -36.36
CA GLY A 88 -21.70 0.90 -36.85
C GLY A 88 -21.02 1.79 -35.80
N GLN A 89 -20.75 1.26 -34.60
CA GLN A 89 -20.05 1.96 -33.52
C GLN A 89 -18.71 1.28 -33.24
N ILE A 90 -17.78 1.99 -32.60
CA ILE A 90 -16.53 1.39 -32.12
C ILE A 90 -16.87 0.47 -30.95
N PHE A 91 -16.35 -0.75 -31.01
CA PHE A 91 -16.54 -1.75 -29.97
C PHE A 91 -15.23 -2.46 -29.67
N TYR A 92 -15.20 -3.09 -28.50
CA TYR A 92 -14.03 -3.79 -28.01
C TYR A 92 -14.39 -5.21 -27.58
N SER A 93 -13.49 -6.17 -27.80
CA SER A 93 -13.67 -7.57 -27.43
C SER A 93 -12.67 -7.99 -26.36
N LEU A 94 -13.15 -8.50 -25.23
CA LEU A 94 -12.32 -9.07 -24.16
C LEU A 94 -12.96 -10.37 -23.66
N SER A 95 -12.17 -11.45 -23.59
CA SER A 95 -12.59 -12.77 -23.06
C SER A 95 -13.91 -13.32 -23.63
N GLY A 96 -14.20 -13.01 -24.90
CA GLY A 96 -15.43 -13.45 -25.59
C GLY A 96 -16.66 -12.55 -25.39
N GLY A 97 -16.55 -11.49 -24.60
CA GLY A 97 -17.57 -10.43 -24.47
C GLY A 97 -17.28 -9.22 -25.36
N ILE A 98 -18.34 -8.57 -25.85
CA ILE A 98 -18.25 -7.33 -26.65
C ILE A 98 -18.75 -6.13 -25.85
N TYR A 99 -17.99 -5.03 -25.86
CA TYR A 99 -18.20 -3.85 -25.02
C TYR A 99 -18.25 -2.59 -25.88
N CYS A 100 -19.07 -1.60 -25.48
CA CYS A 100 -19.01 -0.27 -26.06
C CYS A 100 -17.79 0.48 -25.52
N GLU A 101 -17.33 1.53 -26.22
CA GLU A 101 -16.20 2.35 -25.77
C GLU A 101 -16.35 2.85 -24.33
N ASN A 102 -17.54 3.37 -23.95
CA ASN A 102 -17.76 3.87 -22.61
C ASN A 102 -17.70 2.77 -21.54
N ASP A 103 -18.35 1.63 -21.74
CA ASP A 103 -18.36 0.56 -20.73
C ASP A 103 -17.03 -0.18 -20.65
N PHE A 104 -16.31 -0.27 -21.78
CA PHE A 104 -14.94 -0.76 -21.81
C PHE A 104 -14.02 0.14 -20.98
N LEU A 105 -14.19 1.48 -21.08
CA LEU A 105 -13.35 2.46 -20.39
C LEU A 105 -13.74 2.69 -18.92
N PHE A 106 -15.03 2.68 -18.58
CA PHE A 106 -15.53 3.13 -17.28
C PHE A 106 -16.11 2.03 -16.39
N SER A 107 -16.45 0.85 -16.94
CA SER A 107 -17.10 -0.23 -16.16
C SER A 107 -16.11 -1.23 -15.57
N GLY A 108 -14.81 -0.92 -15.56
CA GLY A 108 -13.78 -1.72 -14.87
C GLY A 108 -13.52 -3.10 -15.48
N VAL A 109 -13.91 -3.30 -16.75
CA VAL A 109 -13.72 -4.55 -17.48
C VAL A 109 -12.25 -4.76 -17.87
N HIS A 110 -11.46 -3.68 -17.93
CA HIS A 110 -10.02 -3.71 -18.21
C HIS A 110 -9.19 -3.72 -16.94
N PRO A 111 -8.13 -4.55 -16.88
CA PRO A 111 -7.08 -4.38 -15.88
C PRO A 111 -6.35 -3.06 -16.18
N ALA A 112 -6.67 -2.03 -15.39
CA ALA A 112 -5.99 -0.73 -15.29
C ALA A 112 -5.72 0.00 -16.63
N PRO A 113 -6.54 0.98 -17.03
CA PRO A 113 -6.15 1.85 -18.14
C PRO A 113 -4.88 2.63 -17.81
N GLU A 114 -3.81 2.40 -18.57
CA GLU A 114 -2.57 3.17 -18.47
C GLU A 114 -2.79 4.59 -19.04
N VAL A 115 -2.69 5.59 -18.17
CA VAL A 115 -2.77 7.02 -18.52
C VAL A 115 -1.39 7.57 -18.86
N CYS A 116 -1.31 8.44 -19.86
CA CYS A 116 -0.07 9.12 -20.20
C CYS A 116 0.30 10.13 -19.12
N ASP A 117 1.45 9.96 -18.48
CA ASP A 117 1.92 10.86 -17.41
C ASP A 117 2.21 12.29 -17.91
N SER A 118 2.49 12.45 -19.21
CA SER A 118 2.79 13.75 -19.83
C SER A 118 1.54 14.55 -20.21
N CYS A 119 0.45 13.90 -20.65
CA CYS A 119 -0.73 14.62 -21.14
C CYS A 119 -2.04 14.28 -20.42
N GLY A 120 -2.02 13.35 -19.46
CA GLY A 120 -3.18 12.91 -18.68
C GLY A 120 -4.23 12.12 -19.48
N ARG A 121 -3.97 11.80 -20.76
CA ARG A 121 -4.90 11.06 -21.63
C ARG A 121 -4.52 9.58 -21.74
N LEU A 122 -5.51 8.73 -21.96
CA LEU A 122 -5.36 7.28 -22.08
C LEU A 122 -4.42 6.87 -23.23
N VAL A 123 -3.55 5.89 -22.99
CA VAL A 123 -2.65 5.34 -24.01
C VAL A 123 -3.29 4.09 -24.62
N MET A 124 -4.05 4.26 -25.71
CA MET A 124 -4.81 3.17 -26.35
C MET A 124 -4.00 2.33 -27.35
N ASP A 125 -2.93 2.89 -27.96
CA ASP A 125 -2.35 2.32 -29.19
C ASP A 125 -0.91 1.74 -29.01
N MET A 126 0.06 2.52 -28.50
CA MET A 126 1.43 2.07 -28.22
C MET A 126 1.94 2.70 -26.92
N VAL A 127 2.49 1.88 -26.02
CA VAL A 127 3.06 2.34 -24.76
C VAL A 127 4.58 2.35 -24.88
N LEU A 128 5.19 3.53 -24.66
CA LEU A 128 6.58 3.61 -24.23
C LEU A 128 6.58 3.58 -22.70
N GLN A 129 7.13 2.51 -22.13
CA GLN A 129 7.21 2.34 -20.68
C GLN A 129 8.60 2.72 -20.18
N ALA A 130 8.66 3.66 -19.24
CA ALA A 130 9.89 4.10 -18.61
C ALA A 130 9.68 4.17 -17.09
N ARG A 131 10.45 3.36 -16.33
CA ARG A 131 10.33 3.24 -14.86
C ARG A 131 8.89 3.02 -14.35
N GLY A 132 8.09 2.23 -15.06
CA GLY A 132 6.70 1.92 -14.68
C GLY A 132 5.66 2.98 -15.03
N LYS A 133 6.04 4.07 -15.72
CA LYS A 133 5.13 5.08 -16.27
C LYS A 133 4.95 4.91 -17.77
N SER A 134 3.75 5.20 -18.26
CA SER A 134 3.35 5.03 -19.65
C SER A 134 3.24 6.37 -20.36
N TYR A 135 3.76 6.44 -21.59
CA TYR A 135 3.73 7.65 -22.41
C TYR A 135 3.25 7.34 -23.83
N HIS A 136 2.53 8.29 -24.46
CA HIS A 136 2.34 8.25 -25.91
C HIS A 136 3.70 8.41 -26.61
N PRO A 137 3.94 7.75 -27.75
CA PRO A 137 5.15 7.94 -28.56
C PRO A 137 5.40 9.41 -28.91
N SER A 138 4.33 10.17 -29.14
CA SER A 138 4.38 11.60 -29.43
C SER A 138 4.69 12.48 -28.20
N CYS A 139 4.37 12.02 -26.99
CA CYS A 139 4.57 12.74 -25.73
C CYS A 139 5.92 12.43 -25.06
N PHE A 140 6.63 11.40 -25.52
CA PHE A 140 7.93 11.02 -24.98
C PHE A 140 9.06 11.89 -25.56
N ARG A 141 9.16 13.12 -25.05
CA ARG A 141 10.11 14.15 -25.53
C ARG A 141 10.92 14.74 -24.39
N CYS A 142 12.12 15.22 -24.69
CA CYS A 142 12.93 15.95 -23.72
C CYS A 142 12.27 17.28 -23.36
N VAL A 143 12.17 17.60 -22.06
CA VAL A 143 11.61 18.88 -21.58
C VAL A 143 12.37 20.11 -22.07
N ILE A 144 13.66 19.99 -22.39
CA ILE A 144 14.52 21.11 -22.79
C ILE A 144 14.51 21.28 -24.32
N CYS A 145 14.98 20.28 -25.08
CA CYS A 145 15.07 20.39 -26.54
C CYS A 145 13.81 19.95 -27.30
N SER A 146 12.77 19.44 -26.63
CA SER A 146 11.53 18.94 -27.25
C SER A 146 11.71 17.82 -28.29
N ARG A 147 12.90 17.22 -28.39
CA ARG A 147 13.21 16.11 -29.30
C ARG A 147 12.55 14.82 -28.79
N SER A 148 12.01 14.03 -29.71
CA SER A 148 11.52 12.67 -29.41
C SER A 148 12.67 11.79 -28.94
N LEU A 149 12.44 11.04 -27.86
CA LEU A 149 13.42 10.14 -27.25
C LEU A 149 13.14 8.67 -27.57
N GLU A 150 12.32 8.41 -28.60
CA GLU A 150 12.05 7.06 -29.08
C GLU A 150 13.35 6.37 -29.56
N GLY A 151 13.74 5.27 -28.90
CA GLY A 151 14.96 4.52 -29.22
C GLY A 151 16.27 5.22 -28.86
N GLN A 152 16.21 6.37 -28.18
CA GLN A 152 17.39 7.12 -27.72
C GLN A 152 17.56 6.94 -26.20
N PRO A 153 18.80 6.92 -25.69
CA PRO A 153 19.03 6.88 -24.24
C PRO A 153 18.48 8.17 -23.60
N PHE A 154 17.82 8.03 -22.47
CA PHE A 154 17.21 9.13 -21.74
C PHE A 154 17.39 8.97 -20.23
N THR A 155 17.15 10.06 -19.51
CA THR A 155 17.19 10.11 -18.04
C THR A 155 15.90 10.74 -17.52
N VAL A 156 15.50 10.36 -16.30
CA VAL A 156 14.31 10.88 -15.65
C VAL A 156 14.70 11.40 -14.28
N ASP A 157 14.25 12.61 -13.96
CA ASP A 157 14.51 13.25 -12.68
C ASP A 157 13.54 12.79 -11.58
N SER A 158 13.83 13.12 -10.33
CA SER A 158 12.99 12.90 -9.14
C SER A 158 11.55 13.39 -9.31
N ASP A 159 11.32 14.48 -10.05
CA ASP A 159 10.00 15.01 -10.38
C ASP A 159 9.29 14.27 -11.55
N GLY A 160 9.87 13.19 -12.08
CA GLY A 160 9.31 12.42 -13.20
C GLY A 160 9.49 13.08 -14.58
N ARG A 161 10.27 14.15 -14.68
CA ARG A 161 10.54 14.85 -15.95
C ARG A 161 11.58 14.10 -16.78
N VAL A 162 11.31 13.94 -18.08
CA VAL A 162 12.16 13.20 -19.03
C VAL A 162 13.14 14.14 -19.74
N TYR A 163 14.42 13.78 -19.73
CA TYR A 163 15.49 14.54 -20.38
C TYR A 163 16.29 13.65 -21.33
N CYS A 164 16.82 14.23 -22.42
CA CYS A 164 17.85 13.56 -23.19
C CYS A 164 19.16 13.55 -22.36
N VAL A 165 20.03 12.58 -22.59
CA VAL A 165 21.31 12.46 -21.85
C VAL A 165 22.12 13.76 -21.95
N SER A 166 22.19 14.36 -23.14
CA SER A 166 22.95 15.60 -23.38
C SER A 166 22.41 16.82 -22.60
N ASP A 167 21.10 17.04 -22.59
CA ASP A 167 20.49 18.19 -21.89
C ASP A 167 20.43 17.97 -20.38
N TYR A 168 20.26 16.73 -19.94
CA TYR A 168 20.34 16.38 -18.52
C TYR A 168 21.72 16.71 -17.96
N HIS A 169 22.79 16.26 -18.62
CA HIS A 169 24.15 16.63 -18.22
C HIS A 169 24.39 18.14 -18.32
N ARG A 170 23.82 18.85 -19.31
CA ARG A 170 24.02 20.31 -19.40
C ARG A 170 23.39 21.08 -18.22
N VAL A 171 22.26 20.64 -17.69
CA VAL A 171 21.52 21.37 -16.64
C VAL A 171 21.78 20.85 -15.23
N ARG A 172 22.17 19.58 -15.08
CA ARG A 172 22.33 18.90 -13.79
C ARG A 172 23.73 18.32 -13.56
N ALA A 173 24.69 18.46 -14.48
CA ALA A 173 26.05 17.99 -14.22
C ALA A 173 26.67 18.75 -13.05
N PRO A 174 27.24 18.04 -12.06
CA PRO A 174 28.00 18.68 -11.01
C PRO A 174 29.22 19.38 -11.63
N CYS A 175 29.43 20.64 -11.26
CA CYS A 175 30.61 21.40 -11.67
C CYS A 175 31.82 20.96 -10.85
N CYS A 176 32.98 20.93 -11.51
CA CYS A 176 34.25 20.70 -10.83
C CYS A 176 34.60 21.89 -9.93
N ALA A 177 34.89 21.65 -8.65
CA ALA A 177 35.19 22.72 -7.70
C ALA A 177 36.51 23.45 -7.98
N ALA A 178 37.42 22.85 -8.75
CA ALA A 178 38.69 23.47 -9.16
C ALA A 178 38.53 24.39 -10.38
N CYS A 179 38.09 23.86 -11.52
CA CYS A 179 37.99 24.61 -12.78
C CYS A 179 36.59 25.20 -13.07
N ARG A 180 35.59 24.92 -12.23
CA ARG A 180 34.18 25.36 -12.37
C ARG A 180 33.47 24.92 -13.64
N THR A 181 34.07 24.05 -14.46
CA THR A 181 33.41 23.48 -15.64
C THR A 181 32.59 22.23 -15.28
N PRO A 182 31.48 21.96 -16.00
CA PRO A 182 30.65 20.78 -15.77
C PRO A 182 31.42 19.50 -16.11
N ILE A 183 31.33 18.49 -15.24
CA ILE A 183 31.99 17.19 -15.44
C ILE A 183 31.15 16.35 -16.39
N LEU A 184 31.57 16.24 -17.64
CA LEU A 184 30.85 15.53 -18.70
C LEU A 184 31.45 14.12 -18.94
N PRO A 185 30.67 13.18 -19.50
CA PRO A 185 31.18 11.90 -19.97
C PRO A 185 32.18 12.10 -21.13
N THR A 186 33.19 11.23 -21.22
CA THR A 186 34.13 11.21 -22.34
C THR A 186 33.44 10.73 -23.61
N GLU A 187 33.87 11.19 -24.79
CA GLU A 187 33.24 10.82 -26.07
C GLU A 187 33.17 9.29 -26.25
N GLY A 188 31.97 8.72 -26.14
CA GLY A 188 31.72 7.28 -26.24
C GLY A 188 31.28 6.58 -24.95
N SER A 189 31.36 7.21 -23.76
CA SER A 189 30.82 6.64 -22.51
C SER A 189 29.52 7.32 -22.07
N THR A 190 28.56 6.54 -21.58
CA THR A 190 27.33 7.06 -20.93
C THR A 190 27.54 7.47 -19.47
N GLU A 191 28.72 7.16 -18.92
CA GLU A 191 29.08 7.43 -17.54
C GLU A 191 30.21 8.47 -17.47
N SER A 192 30.03 9.47 -16.60
CA SER A 192 31.04 10.49 -16.29
C SER A 192 31.80 10.09 -15.02
N ILE A 193 33.13 9.94 -15.11
CA ILE A 193 33.98 9.60 -13.97
C ILE A 193 34.36 10.89 -13.23
N ARG A 194 34.08 10.95 -11.92
CA ARG A 194 34.43 12.09 -11.06
C ARG A 194 35.06 11.61 -9.76
N VAL A 195 35.89 12.48 -9.17
CA VAL A 195 36.40 12.29 -7.82
C VAL A 195 35.54 13.10 -6.86
N VAL A 196 34.90 12.42 -5.90
CA VAL A 196 34.16 13.07 -4.83
C VAL A 196 35.06 13.19 -3.60
N SER A 197 35.29 14.42 -3.15
CA SER A 197 36.06 14.72 -1.94
C SER A 197 35.42 15.90 -1.22
N LEU A 198 35.17 15.78 0.10
CA LEU A 198 34.58 16.83 0.95
C LEU A 198 33.29 17.44 0.37
N ASN A 199 32.37 16.58 -0.11
CA ASN A 199 31.10 16.97 -0.75
C ASN A 199 31.26 17.90 -1.98
N ARG A 200 32.45 17.90 -2.59
CA ARG A 200 32.77 18.61 -3.82
C ARG A 200 33.17 17.60 -4.89
N ASN A 201 32.81 17.92 -6.12
CA ASN A 201 33.11 17.10 -7.29
C ASN A 201 34.33 17.68 -8.00
N TYR A 202 35.24 16.82 -8.46
CA TYR A 202 36.44 17.21 -9.19
C TYR A 202 36.61 16.33 -10.43
N HIS A 203 37.17 16.89 -11.51
CA HIS A 203 37.78 16.07 -12.56
C HIS A 203 38.92 15.24 -11.95
N VAL A 204 39.15 14.04 -12.50
CA VAL A 204 40.25 13.16 -12.06
C VAL A 204 41.60 13.88 -12.15
N GLU A 205 41.78 14.68 -13.19
CA GLU A 205 43.00 15.48 -13.43
C GLU A 205 43.10 16.66 -12.46
N CYS A 206 42.03 17.46 -12.34
CA CYS A 206 42.00 18.59 -11.40
C CYS A 206 42.19 18.16 -9.94
N TYR A 207 41.74 16.95 -9.57
CA TYR A 207 41.99 16.40 -8.23
C TYR A 207 43.46 16.05 -8.02
N ARG A 208 44.12 15.46 -9.03
CA ARG A 208 45.54 15.08 -8.95
C ARG A 208 46.46 16.30 -8.86
N GLU A 209 46.18 17.36 -9.59
CA GLU A 209 46.98 18.58 -9.56
C GLU A 209 46.83 19.34 -8.23
N ASN A 210 45.62 19.42 -7.68
CA ASN A 210 45.35 20.17 -6.45
C ASN A 210 45.87 19.47 -5.18
N HIS A 211 46.14 18.16 -5.24
CA HIS A 211 46.60 17.35 -4.10
C HIS A 211 48.08 16.90 -4.15
N ARG A 212 48.86 17.34 -5.14
CA ARG A 212 50.30 16.98 -5.27
C ARG A 212 51.19 17.44 -4.11
N GLY A 213 50.69 18.25 -3.16
CA GLY A 213 51.47 18.79 -2.05
C GLY A 213 51.09 18.32 -0.63
N LYS A 214 50.05 17.49 -0.45
CA LYS A 214 49.61 17.06 0.89
C LYS A 214 49.06 15.64 0.86
N LEU A 215 49.92 14.65 1.08
CA LEU A 215 49.50 13.37 1.66
C LEU A 215 49.50 13.54 3.18
N PRO A 216 48.34 13.50 3.87
CA PRO A 216 48.34 13.23 5.31
C PRO A 216 48.47 11.72 5.52
N LYS A 217 49.27 11.34 6.51
CA LYS A 217 49.29 9.99 7.09
C LYS A 217 47.87 9.59 7.51
N GLU A 218 47.53 8.32 7.31
CA GLU A 218 46.43 7.65 8.00
C GLU A 218 46.52 7.98 9.50
N ASP A 219 45.43 8.53 10.06
CA ASP A 219 44.94 8.36 11.44
C ASP A 219 43.98 9.52 11.78
N SER A 220 42.73 9.44 11.32
CA SER A 220 41.50 9.97 11.96
C SER A 220 40.33 10.03 10.95
N PRO A 221 39.11 9.57 11.31
CA PRO A 221 37.95 9.75 10.46
C PRO A 221 37.58 11.23 10.38
N PRO A 222 36.99 11.73 9.26
CA PRO A 222 36.54 13.10 9.17
C PRO A 222 35.48 13.37 10.25
N ILE A 223 35.63 14.45 11.01
CA ILE A 223 34.72 14.87 12.10
C ILE A 223 33.23 14.87 11.65
N GLU A 224 32.98 15.15 10.37
CA GLU A 224 31.64 15.19 9.76
C GLU A 224 31.04 13.80 9.51
N MET A 225 31.86 12.79 9.15
CA MET A 225 31.42 11.39 9.04
C MET A 225 31.16 10.78 10.42
N ALA A 226 32.02 11.11 11.39
CA ALA A 226 31.80 10.73 12.79
C ALA A 226 30.49 11.34 13.32
N SER A 227 30.16 12.59 13.02
CA SER A 227 28.91 13.21 13.50
C SER A 227 27.66 12.61 12.86
N VAL A 228 27.71 12.23 11.57
CA VAL A 228 26.59 11.55 10.89
C VAL A 228 26.39 10.14 11.43
N THR A 229 27.47 9.37 11.60
CA THR A 229 27.40 8.03 12.21
C THR A 229 26.91 8.10 13.66
N VAL A 230 27.42 9.04 14.47
CA VAL A 230 26.98 9.24 15.86
C VAL A 230 25.51 9.65 15.92
N ARG A 231 25.06 10.55 15.05
CA ARG A 231 23.64 10.94 14.96
C ARG A 231 22.76 9.76 14.54
N GLY A 232 23.17 8.99 13.54
CA GLY A 232 22.45 7.79 13.10
C GLY A 232 22.35 6.73 14.20
N CYS A 233 23.45 6.47 14.92
CA CYS A 233 23.47 5.58 16.07
C CYS A 233 22.56 6.07 17.21
N ALA A 234 22.57 7.36 17.53
CA ALA A 234 21.70 7.93 18.56
C ALA A 234 20.21 7.83 18.20
N LEU A 235 19.85 8.14 16.94
CA LEU A 235 18.48 8.00 16.43
C LEU A 235 18.04 6.53 16.44
N GLY A 236 18.90 5.62 16.00
CA GLY A 236 18.65 4.19 16.04
C GLY A 236 18.43 3.67 17.46
N ALA A 237 19.30 4.05 18.40
CA ALA A 237 19.18 3.67 19.81
C ALA A 237 17.88 4.20 20.44
N ALA A 238 17.52 5.46 20.19
CA ALA A 238 16.26 6.03 20.66
C ALA A 238 15.04 5.26 20.11
N SER A 239 15.06 4.90 18.83
CA SER A 239 13.97 4.14 18.22
C SER A 239 13.86 2.71 18.74
N LEU A 240 14.98 2.05 19.05
CA LEU A 240 15.00 0.71 19.63
C LEU A 240 14.55 0.72 21.10
N LEU A 241 14.94 1.73 21.87
CA LEU A 241 14.47 1.89 23.24
C LEU A 241 12.95 2.11 23.28
N ASN A 242 12.43 2.96 22.40
CA ASN A 242 10.99 3.14 22.23
C ASN A 242 10.30 1.82 21.86
N PHE A 243 10.86 1.05 20.91
CA PHE A 243 10.32 -0.25 20.53
C PHE A 243 10.19 -1.20 21.73
N ALA A 244 11.25 -1.32 22.53
CA ALA A 244 11.23 -2.16 23.72
C ALA A 244 10.17 -1.68 24.73
N PHE A 245 10.08 -0.37 24.97
CA PHE A 245 9.09 0.20 25.88
C PHE A 245 7.64 -0.03 25.41
N VAL A 246 7.35 0.16 24.12
CA VAL A 246 6.02 -0.08 23.54
C VAL A 246 5.68 -1.58 23.60
N PHE A 247 6.65 -2.46 23.34
CA PHE A 247 6.45 -3.91 23.42
C PHE A 247 6.11 -4.36 24.85
N VAL A 248 6.87 -3.89 25.85
CA VAL A 248 6.58 -4.16 27.27
C VAL A 248 5.20 -3.62 27.64
N SER A 249 4.87 -2.40 27.20
CA SER A 249 3.56 -1.80 27.46
C SER A 249 2.40 -2.56 26.82
N ALA A 250 2.60 -3.14 25.64
CA ALA A 250 1.62 -4.02 25.02
C ALA A 250 1.43 -5.31 25.83
N ALA A 251 2.51 -5.92 26.34
CA ALA A 251 2.42 -7.10 27.20
C ALA A 251 1.70 -6.80 28.52
N ASP A 252 1.98 -5.65 29.14
CA ASP A 252 1.28 -5.18 30.35
C ASP A 252 -0.20 -4.93 30.07
N PHE A 253 -0.54 -4.38 28.90
CA PHE A 253 -1.93 -4.19 28.47
C PHE A 253 -2.69 -5.51 28.31
N ILE A 254 -2.06 -6.52 27.70
CA ILE A 254 -2.62 -7.87 27.62
C ILE A 254 -2.89 -8.43 29.03
N ARG A 255 -1.94 -8.26 29.96
CA ARG A 255 -2.12 -8.67 31.36
C ARG A 255 -3.25 -7.91 32.05
N PHE A 256 -3.34 -6.61 31.84
CA PHE A 256 -4.33 -5.74 32.46
C PHE A 256 -5.76 -6.05 32.03
N VAL A 257 -5.99 -6.27 30.73
CA VAL A 257 -7.33 -6.51 30.16
C VAL A 257 -7.75 -7.96 30.27
N SER A 258 -6.86 -8.92 29.99
CA SER A 258 -7.22 -10.35 29.95
C SER A 258 -6.87 -11.09 31.24
N PHE A 259 -5.59 -11.14 31.61
CA PHE A 259 -5.15 -12.00 32.72
C PHE A 259 -5.72 -11.56 34.07
N ARG A 260 -5.66 -10.27 34.41
CA ARG A 260 -6.19 -9.78 35.69
C ARG A 260 -7.70 -10.00 35.80
N ALA A 261 -8.44 -9.89 34.70
CA ALA A 261 -9.90 -10.04 34.70
C ALA A 261 -10.34 -11.51 34.77
N ILE A 262 -9.61 -12.42 34.12
CA ILE A 262 -9.94 -13.85 34.09
C ILE A 262 -9.39 -14.58 35.33
N TYR A 263 -8.14 -14.31 35.71
CA TYR A 263 -7.42 -15.09 36.73
C TYR A 263 -7.93 -14.81 38.15
N HIS A 264 -8.34 -13.57 38.47
CA HIS A 264 -8.97 -13.25 39.76
C HIS A 264 -10.27 -14.04 40.01
N ASN A 265 -10.98 -14.44 38.95
CA ASN A 265 -12.19 -15.25 39.09
C ASN A 265 -11.87 -16.75 39.27
N ILE A 266 -10.69 -17.20 38.84
CA ILE A 266 -10.22 -18.59 38.96
C ILE A 266 -9.57 -18.84 40.34
N THR A 267 -8.82 -17.88 40.88
CA THR A 267 -8.10 -18.06 42.15
C THR A 267 -8.97 -17.89 43.39
N GLY A 268 -10.21 -17.43 43.26
CA GLY A 268 -11.17 -17.32 44.37
C GLY A 268 -10.83 -16.25 45.42
N GLU A 269 -9.70 -15.55 45.28
CA GLU A 269 -9.30 -14.49 46.20
C GLU A 269 -10.02 -13.18 45.85
N THR A 270 -10.93 -12.80 46.77
CA THR A 270 -11.73 -11.57 46.85
C THR A 270 -12.98 -11.48 45.97
N THR A 271 -14.12 -11.25 46.62
CA THR A 271 -15.39 -10.85 45.98
C THR A 271 -15.21 -9.49 45.34
N LEU A 272 -14.89 -9.47 44.04
CA LEU A 272 -14.77 -8.25 43.23
C LEU A 272 -16.05 -7.39 43.22
N CYS A 273 -17.19 -7.96 43.59
CA CYS A 273 -18.48 -7.29 43.62
C CYS A 273 -19.30 -7.77 44.81
N GLN A 274 -20.08 -6.87 45.41
CA GLN A 274 -21.10 -7.19 46.40
C GLN A 274 -22.46 -7.29 45.70
N ASP A 275 -22.88 -8.51 45.37
CA ASP A 275 -24.15 -8.76 44.65
C ASP A 275 -25.40 -8.43 45.49
N SER A 276 -25.23 -8.14 46.78
CA SER A 276 -26.32 -7.83 47.73
C SER A 276 -26.75 -6.37 47.74
N ILE A 277 -25.99 -5.45 47.13
CA ILE A 277 -26.27 -4.01 47.21
C ILE A 277 -27.02 -3.55 45.94
N PRO A 278 -28.17 -2.84 46.07
CA PRO A 278 -28.85 -2.24 44.93
C PRO A 278 -27.98 -1.19 44.23
N TRP A 279 -28.02 -1.17 42.88
CA TRP A 279 -27.30 -0.20 42.05
C TRP A 279 -27.49 1.26 42.47
N THR A 280 -28.70 1.63 42.89
CA THR A 280 -29.03 3.00 43.32
C THR A 280 -28.26 3.44 44.56
N VAL A 281 -27.92 2.51 45.46
CA VAL A 281 -27.14 2.77 46.67
C VAL A 281 -25.65 2.80 46.31
N ALA A 282 -25.19 1.81 45.53
CA ALA A 282 -23.80 1.73 45.10
C ALA A 282 -23.35 2.98 44.31
N LEU A 283 -24.20 3.51 43.43
CA LEU A 283 -23.90 4.71 42.63
C LEU A 283 -23.94 6.02 43.43
N ARG A 284 -24.48 6.01 44.65
CA ARG A 284 -24.45 7.17 45.56
C ARG A 284 -23.26 7.11 46.52
N ASP A 285 -22.53 6.01 46.57
CA ASP A 285 -21.37 5.91 47.43
C ASP A 285 -20.21 6.77 46.88
N SER A 286 -19.71 7.63 47.75
CA SER A 286 -18.55 8.48 47.50
C SER A 286 -17.30 7.70 47.11
N SER A 287 -17.13 6.48 47.64
CA SER A 287 -15.95 5.65 47.34
C SER A 287 -15.98 5.16 45.89
N VAL A 288 -17.14 4.67 45.43
CA VAL A 288 -17.40 4.21 44.06
C VAL A 288 -17.27 5.37 43.08
N LEU A 289 -17.92 6.51 43.37
CA LEU A 289 -17.87 7.68 42.50
C LEU A 289 -16.44 8.21 42.33
N ARG A 290 -15.63 8.23 43.40
CA ARG A 290 -14.23 8.65 43.33
C ARG A 290 -13.41 7.76 42.40
N CYS A 291 -13.55 6.43 42.50
CA CYS A 291 -12.86 5.50 41.60
C CYS A 291 -13.27 5.74 40.14
N LEU A 292 -14.56 5.89 39.88
CA LEU A 292 -15.07 6.16 38.52
C LEU A 292 -14.54 7.48 37.95
N VAL A 293 -14.50 8.55 38.75
CA VAL A 293 -13.98 9.86 38.30
C VAL A 293 -12.50 9.76 37.94
N VAL A 294 -11.70 9.04 38.74
CA VAL A 294 -10.29 8.79 38.44
C VAL A 294 -10.15 8.00 37.14
N ASP A 295 -10.88 6.90 36.98
CA ASP A 295 -10.81 6.04 35.79
C ASP A 295 -11.29 6.76 34.51
N VAL A 296 -12.37 7.55 34.59
CA VAL A 296 -12.81 8.43 33.49
C VAL A 296 -11.73 9.45 33.15
N GLY A 297 -11.09 10.05 34.15
CA GLY A 297 -9.97 10.97 33.94
C GLY A 297 -8.78 10.32 33.24
N LEU A 298 -8.41 9.10 33.62
CA LEU A 298 -7.34 8.33 32.99
C LEU A 298 -7.69 7.96 31.53
N LEU A 299 -8.94 7.54 31.27
CA LEU A 299 -9.44 7.27 29.92
C LEU A 299 -9.44 8.52 29.05
N ALA A 300 -9.90 9.65 29.59
CA ALA A 300 -9.89 10.93 28.91
C ALA A 300 -8.47 11.38 28.59
N LEU A 301 -7.51 11.20 29.52
CA LEU A 301 -6.09 11.50 29.29
C LEU A 301 -5.54 10.69 28.11
N PHE A 302 -5.75 9.37 28.11
CA PHE A 302 -5.29 8.48 27.04
C PHE A 302 -5.91 8.83 25.68
N THR A 303 -7.24 8.91 25.62
CA THR A 303 -7.98 9.17 24.36
C THR A 303 -7.68 10.55 23.80
N THR A 304 -7.60 11.58 24.66
CA THR A 304 -7.27 12.95 24.24
C THR A 304 -5.83 13.02 23.75
N GLN A 305 -4.86 12.45 24.48
CA GLN A 305 -3.45 12.44 24.07
C GLN A 305 -3.28 11.75 22.70
N HIS A 306 -3.88 10.57 22.54
CA HIS A 306 -3.77 9.80 21.30
C HIS A 306 -4.39 10.53 20.10
N SER A 307 -5.57 11.12 20.30
CA SER A 307 -6.28 11.88 19.25
C SER A 307 -5.57 13.19 18.90
N LEU A 308 -5.05 13.91 19.91
CA LEU A 308 -4.40 15.20 19.74
C LEU A 308 -3.14 15.07 18.89
N LEU A 309 -2.30 14.05 19.14
CA LEU A 309 -1.10 13.84 18.34
C LEU A 309 -1.38 13.34 16.92
N ALA A 310 -2.54 12.71 16.70
CA ALA A 310 -3.00 12.33 15.37
C ALA A 310 -3.60 13.52 14.58
N TRP A 311 -3.89 14.64 15.25
CA TRP A 311 -4.51 15.80 14.62
C TRP A 311 -3.53 16.51 13.67
N SER A 312 -3.97 16.78 12.44
CA SER A 312 -3.12 17.28 11.34
C SER A 312 -2.30 18.54 11.64
N PRO A 313 -2.79 19.55 12.38
CA PRO A 313 -1.97 20.70 12.79
C PRO A 313 -0.84 20.30 13.74
N VAL A 314 -1.16 19.53 14.79
CA VAL A 314 -0.19 19.08 15.80
C VAL A 314 0.84 18.14 15.18
N LYS A 315 0.39 17.18 14.37
CA LYS A 315 1.26 16.27 13.63
C LYS A 315 2.28 17.03 12.77
N ARG A 316 1.86 18.07 12.05
CA ARG A 316 2.76 18.89 11.21
C ARG A 316 3.78 19.67 12.05
N ALA A 317 3.34 20.26 13.16
CA ALA A 317 4.21 20.98 14.08
C ALA A 317 5.24 20.04 14.74
N LEU A 318 4.82 18.85 15.17
CA LEU A 318 5.72 17.87 15.78
C LEU A 318 6.69 17.29 14.75
N GLN A 319 6.23 17.07 13.51
CA GLN A 319 7.07 16.62 12.42
C GLN A 319 8.12 17.66 12.02
N SER A 320 7.85 18.97 12.12
CA SER A 320 8.86 19.99 11.83
C SER A 320 9.97 20.06 12.90
N VAL A 321 9.69 19.62 14.13
CA VAL A 321 10.68 19.59 15.23
C VAL A 321 11.42 18.26 15.29
N LEU A 322 10.69 17.14 15.25
CA LEU A 322 11.24 15.80 15.47
C LEU A 322 11.66 15.07 14.19
N GLY A 323 11.21 15.52 13.01
CA GLY A 323 11.53 14.89 11.73
C GLY A 323 11.18 13.39 11.72
N ALA A 324 12.18 12.55 11.44
CA ALA A 324 12.03 11.09 11.39
C ALA A 324 11.59 10.44 12.72
N LEU A 325 11.83 11.10 13.87
CA LEU A 325 11.42 10.59 15.19
C LEU A 325 9.94 10.87 15.51
N ASN A 326 9.21 11.61 14.68
CA ASN A 326 7.81 11.97 14.95
C ASN A 326 6.95 10.74 15.26
N ARG A 327 7.09 9.66 14.48
CA ARG A 327 6.34 8.41 14.70
C ARG A 327 6.78 7.69 15.97
N THR A 328 8.09 7.63 16.23
CA THR A 328 8.67 7.06 17.44
C THR A 328 8.15 7.77 18.69
N ALA A 329 8.13 9.11 18.70
CA ALA A 329 7.64 9.92 19.81
C ALA A 329 6.14 9.78 20.02
N TYR A 330 5.35 9.68 18.94
CA TYR A 330 3.92 9.38 19.01
C TYR A 330 3.66 8.05 19.74
N CYS A 331 4.36 6.98 19.32
CA CYS A 331 4.22 5.66 19.93
C CYS A 331 4.67 5.65 21.39
N PHE A 332 5.79 6.30 21.70
CA PHE A 332 6.31 6.42 23.07
C PHE A 332 5.31 7.08 24.01
N THR A 333 4.83 8.28 23.65
CA THR A 333 3.91 9.06 24.49
C THR A 333 2.55 8.39 24.64
N THR A 334 2.07 7.70 23.60
CA THR A 334 0.85 6.90 23.68
C THR A 334 1.02 5.70 24.60
N ALA A 335 2.13 4.98 24.51
CA ALA A 335 2.44 3.87 25.41
C ALA A 335 2.60 4.34 26.86
N LEU A 336 3.21 5.50 27.08
CA LEU A 336 3.33 6.10 28.41
C LEU A 336 1.97 6.48 29.00
N ALA A 337 1.09 7.11 28.21
CA ALA A 337 -0.27 7.42 28.65
C ALA A 337 -1.06 6.14 29.01
N LEU A 338 -0.88 5.07 28.22
CA LEU A 338 -1.48 3.77 28.51
C LEU A 338 -0.91 3.14 29.79
N GLN A 339 0.40 3.23 30.03
CA GLN A 339 1.04 2.76 31.27
C GLN A 339 0.52 3.52 32.50
N ILE A 340 0.38 4.84 32.41
CA ILE A 340 -0.21 5.67 33.48
C ILE A 340 -1.65 5.21 33.76
N LEU A 341 -2.46 5.01 32.72
CA LEU A 341 -3.82 4.49 32.86
C LEU A 341 -3.84 3.15 33.61
N MET A 342 -3.03 2.17 33.19
CA MET A 342 -2.99 0.85 33.82
C MET A 342 -2.46 0.89 35.26
N ARG A 343 -1.49 1.76 35.54
CA ARG A 343 -0.83 1.87 36.85
C ARG A 343 -1.73 2.47 37.92
N TYR A 344 -2.52 3.48 37.54
CA TYR A 344 -3.38 4.23 38.45
C TYR A 344 -4.87 3.84 38.38
N TRP A 345 -5.21 2.83 37.58
CA TRP A 345 -6.57 2.28 37.48
C TRP A 345 -7.11 1.83 38.84
N GLN A 346 -8.32 2.26 39.19
CA GLN A 346 -8.96 1.97 40.47
C GLN A 346 -10.11 0.96 40.32
N PRO A 347 -9.90 -0.34 40.60
CA PRO A 347 -10.97 -1.33 40.49
C PRO A 347 -12.12 -0.99 41.45
N VAL A 348 -13.36 -1.03 40.95
CA VAL A 348 -14.56 -0.72 41.73
C VAL A 348 -15.07 -1.99 42.39
N THR A 349 -14.82 -2.13 43.69
CA THR A 349 -15.24 -3.31 44.49
C THR A 349 -16.54 -3.09 45.27
N GLY A 350 -16.95 -1.84 45.48
CA GLY A 350 -18.16 -1.46 46.25
C GLY A 350 -19.47 -1.49 45.46
N ALA A 351 -19.45 -1.90 44.19
CA ALA A 351 -20.63 -1.98 43.34
C ALA A 351 -20.96 -3.45 42.98
N PRO A 352 -22.23 -3.77 42.71
CA PRO A 352 -22.59 -5.07 42.14
C PRO A 352 -21.98 -5.24 40.73
N CYS A 353 -21.76 -6.49 40.34
CA CYS A 353 -21.34 -6.81 38.97
C CYS A 353 -22.55 -6.74 38.03
N LEU A 354 -22.35 -6.35 36.76
CA LEU A 354 -23.43 -6.41 35.76
C LEU A 354 -23.84 -7.86 35.49
N TRP A 355 -22.85 -8.74 35.37
CA TRP A 355 -23.03 -10.17 35.38
C TRP A 355 -21.85 -10.85 36.07
N SER A 356 -22.09 -12.03 36.63
CA SER A 356 -21.04 -12.90 37.15
C SER A 356 -21.49 -14.34 37.05
N VAL A 357 -20.75 -15.17 36.30
CA VAL A 357 -21.08 -16.59 36.14
C VAL A 357 -20.38 -17.39 37.23
N ARG A 358 -21.04 -17.55 38.38
CA ARG A 358 -20.50 -18.25 39.56
C ARG A 358 -21.15 -19.60 39.85
N HIS A 359 -22.19 -19.98 39.11
CA HIS A 359 -22.94 -21.21 39.36
C HIS A 359 -22.24 -22.44 38.75
N ALA A 360 -22.14 -23.53 39.52
CA ALA A 360 -21.65 -24.81 39.02
C ALA A 360 -22.61 -25.38 37.95
N PRO A 361 -22.12 -26.00 36.86
CA PRO A 361 -20.71 -26.27 36.53
C PRO A 361 -20.00 -25.12 35.79
N TRP A 362 -20.73 -24.07 35.41
CA TRP A 362 -20.24 -22.99 34.55
C TRP A 362 -19.16 -22.10 35.17
N SER A 363 -19.05 -22.11 36.50
CA SER A 363 -17.99 -21.40 37.24
C SER A 363 -16.58 -21.75 36.81
N ILE A 364 -16.35 -22.95 36.26
CA ILE A 364 -15.03 -23.39 35.76
C ILE A 364 -14.97 -23.30 34.22
N TRP A 365 -15.99 -23.83 33.54
CA TRP A 365 -15.99 -23.94 32.08
C TRP A 365 -16.09 -22.58 31.37
N PHE A 366 -16.84 -21.63 31.93
CA PHE A 366 -17.01 -20.32 31.29
C PHE A 366 -15.74 -19.45 31.34
N PRO A 367 -15.02 -19.32 32.48
CA PRO A 367 -13.71 -18.67 32.48
C PRO A 367 -12.68 -19.33 31.57
N LEU A 368 -12.67 -20.67 31.46
CA LEU A 368 -11.80 -21.39 30.54
C LEU A 368 -12.11 -21.05 29.07
N LEU A 369 -13.39 -21.02 28.70
CA LEU A 369 -13.82 -20.60 27.36
C LEU A 369 -13.39 -19.16 27.06
N CYS A 370 -13.59 -18.24 28.01
CA CYS A 370 -13.14 -16.84 27.87
C CYS A 370 -11.63 -16.76 27.68
N PHE A 371 -10.85 -17.54 28.45
CA PHE A 371 -9.39 -17.60 28.31
C PHE A 371 -8.96 -18.10 26.93
N SER A 372 -9.53 -19.19 26.43
CA SER A 372 -9.21 -19.73 25.11
C SER A 372 -9.54 -18.75 23.99
N LEU A 373 -10.69 -18.07 24.07
CA LEU A 373 -11.08 -17.07 23.09
C LEU A 373 -10.19 -15.83 23.15
N HIS A 374 -9.84 -15.35 24.34
CA HIS A 374 -8.88 -14.24 24.50
C HIS A 374 -7.52 -14.60 23.90
N PHE A 375 -7.02 -15.81 24.16
CA PHE A 375 -5.76 -16.29 23.58
C PHE A 375 -5.81 -16.28 22.04
N LEU A 376 -6.91 -16.78 21.45
CA LEU A 376 -7.11 -16.77 20.01
C LEU A 376 -7.15 -15.33 19.46
N CYS A 377 -7.90 -14.43 20.10
CA CYS A 377 -7.97 -13.03 19.71
C CYS A 377 -6.59 -12.36 19.75
N TRP A 378 -5.80 -12.56 20.80
CA TRP A 378 -4.44 -12.01 20.87
C TRP A 378 -3.50 -12.60 19.82
N ALA A 379 -3.61 -13.89 19.52
CA ALA A 379 -2.84 -14.50 18.43
C ALA A 379 -3.19 -13.89 17.06
N ILE A 380 -4.47 -13.64 16.81
CA ILE A 380 -4.94 -12.96 15.60
C ILE A 380 -4.43 -11.51 15.54
N ILE A 381 -4.54 -10.76 16.64
CA ILE A 381 -4.01 -9.39 16.75
C ILE A 381 -2.51 -9.35 16.43
N CYS A 382 -1.72 -10.23 17.05
CA CYS A 382 -0.28 -10.35 16.78
C CYS A 382 0.00 -10.66 15.31
N SER A 383 -0.76 -11.59 14.70
CA SER A 383 -0.64 -11.93 13.28
C SER A 383 -0.93 -10.73 12.38
N ILE A 384 -2.03 -10.00 12.64
CA ILE A 384 -2.40 -8.79 11.89
C ILE A 384 -1.30 -7.74 12.02
N VAL A 385 -0.79 -7.48 13.22
CA VAL A 385 0.28 -6.50 13.44
C VAL A 385 1.56 -6.87 12.70
N MET A 386 1.91 -8.16 12.61
CA MET A 386 3.06 -8.61 11.82
C MET A 386 2.84 -8.44 10.31
N ILE A 387 1.61 -8.66 9.83
CA ILE A 387 1.23 -8.41 8.43
C ILE A 387 1.32 -6.91 8.11
N PHE A 388 0.93 -6.04 9.04
CA PHE A 388 1.05 -4.60 8.92
C PHE A 388 2.45 -4.14 9.34
N ASP A 389 3.46 -4.31 8.47
CA ASP A 389 4.85 -3.82 8.59
C ASP A 389 5.17 -3.16 9.96
N TYR A 390 5.32 -4.00 10.98
CA TYR A 390 5.38 -3.58 12.37
C TYR A 390 6.49 -2.54 12.66
N PRO A 391 7.70 -2.67 12.07
CA PRO A 391 8.74 -1.64 12.17
C PRO A 391 8.30 -0.26 11.65
N GLU A 392 7.46 -0.21 10.60
CA GLU A 392 6.90 1.03 10.06
C GLU A 392 5.84 1.62 11.00
N LEU A 393 5.01 0.78 11.64
CA LEU A 393 4.03 1.23 12.62
C LEU A 393 4.68 1.86 13.86
N LEU A 394 5.83 1.36 14.29
CA LEU A 394 6.55 1.82 15.49
C LEU A 394 7.55 2.96 15.28
N GLY A 395 7.78 3.38 14.03
CA GLY A 395 8.70 4.48 13.72
C GLY A 395 10.13 4.06 13.37
N ILE A 396 10.49 2.78 13.52
CA ILE A 396 11.86 2.30 13.25
C ILE A 396 12.21 2.48 11.77
N LYS A 397 11.28 2.14 10.88
CA LYS A 397 11.53 2.20 9.43
C LYS A 397 11.79 3.64 8.97
N GLN A 398 11.10 4.61 9.55
CA GLN A 398 11.27 6.04 9.27
C GLN A 398 12.68 6.50 9.66
N VAL A 399 13.17 6.08 10.84
CA VAL A 399 14.54 6.35 11.28
C VAL A 399 15.57 5.65 10.40
N TYR A 400 15.33 4.39 10.05
CA TYR A 400 16.21 3.62 9.15
C TYR A 400 16.34 4.26 7.77
N TYR A 401 15.23 4.73 7.19
CA TYR A 401 15.22 5.38 5.88
C TYR A 401 15.90 6.74 5.92
N GLU A 402 15.73 7.50 7.01
CA GLU A 402 16.44 8.77 7.24
C GLU A 402 17.96 8.54 7.31
N CYS A 403 18.41 7.52 8.05
CA CYS A 403 19.83 7.18 8.15
C CYS A 403 20.45 6.77 6.80
N LEU A 404 19.64 6.22 5.88
CA LEU A 404 20.07 5.84 4.53
C LEU A 404 19.80 6.91 3.45
N GLY A 405 19.14 8.02 3.80
CA GLY A 405 18.77 9.07 2.83
C GLY A 405 17.71 8.64 1.81
N LEU A 406 16.84 7.69 2.15
CA LEU A 406 15.82 7.11 1.26
C LEU A 406 14.45 7.86 1.28
N GLY A 407 14.32 8.89 2.12
CA GLY A 407 13.08 9.66 2.28
C GLY A 407 11.98 8.94 3.07
N ASP A 408 10.73 9.43 3.02
CA ASP A 408 9.61 8.85 3.78
C ASP A 408 9.21 7.46 3.24
N PRO A 409 9.18 6.39 4.07
CA PRO A 409 8.74 5.06 3.63
C PRO A 409 7.33 5.04 3.02
N LEU A 410 6.44 5.96 3.43
CA LEU A 410 5.09 6.02 2.87
C LEU A 410 5.09 6.46 1.40
N SER A 411 6.07 7.27 0.98
CA SER A 411 6.14 7.83 -0.38
C SER A 411 6.36 6.75 -1.45
N HIS A 412 6.93 5.60 -1.08
CA HIS A 412 7.18 4.47 -1.97
C HIS A 412 5.95 3.58 -2.22
N LYS A 413 4.84 3.79 -1.47
CA LYS A 413 3.60 3.04 -1.63
C LYS A 413 2.72 3.65 -2.72
N SER A 414 1.88 2.83 -3.37
CA SER A 414 0.91 3.33 -4.35
C SER A 414 -0.07 4.33 -3.73
N THR A 415 -0.60 5.24 -4.54
CA THR A 415 -1.54 6.28 -4.07
C THR A 415 -2.80 5.69 -3.44
N GLN A 416 -3.31 4.57 -3.97
CA GLN A 416 -4.46 3.86 -3.38
C GLN A 416 -4.10 3.26 -2.01
N ALA A 417 -2.90 2.68 -1.86
CA ALA A 417 -2.45 2.13 -0.59
C ALA A 417 -2.20 3.23 0.46
N GLN A 418 -1.66 4.38 0.06
CA GLN A 418 -1.49 5.53 0.95
C GLN A 418 -2.83 6.07 1.47
N ARG A 419 -3.83 6.20 0.58
CA ARG A 419 -5.19 6.59 0.96
C ARG A 419 -5.78 5.60 1.96
N PHE A 420 -5.75 4.30 1.63
CA PHE A 420 -6.26 3.25 2.50
C PHE A 420 -5.63 3.29 3.89
N LEU A 421 -4.29 3.38 3.98
CA LEU A 421 -3.57 3.46 5.25
C LEU A 421 -3.86 4.75 6.03
N SER A 422 -4.20 5.85 5.35
CA SER A 422 -4.57 7.09 6.02
C SER A 422 -5.96 7.04 6.67
N HIS A 423 -6.86 6.22 6.12
CA HIS A 423 -8.21 6.01 6.63
C HIS A 423 -8.32 4.84 7.62
N LEU A 424 -7.42 3.85 7.53
CA LEU A 424 -7.35 2.70 8.42
C LEU A 424 -6.55 3.02 9.70
N ARG A 425 -7.22 3.58 10.72
CA ARG A 425 -6.56 3.91 12.00
C ARG A 425 -6.35 2.70 12.92
N HIS A 426 -7.31 1.80 12.98
CA HIS A 426 -7.31 0.66 13.90
C HIS A 426 -7.67 -0.63 13.14
N PRO A 427 -6.68 -1.48 12.79
CA PRO A 427 -6.92 -2.71 12.05
C PRO A 427 -7.47 -3.87 12.91
N VAL A 428 -7.49 -3.73 14.25
CA VAL A 428 -7.75 -4.82 15.21
C VAL A 428 -9.01 -4.58 16.07
N CYS A 429 -10.03 -3.93 15.51
CA CYS A 429 -11.22 -3.52 16.27
C CYS A 429 -12.05 -4.70 16.79
N LEU A 430 -12.24 -5.74 15.98
CA LEU A 430 -13.14 -6.85 16.32
C LEU A 430 -12.57 -7.70 17.46
N GLU A 431 -11.32 -8.10 17.34
CA GLU A 431 -10.62 -8.95 18.31
C GLU A 431 -10.46 -8.24 19.64
N LEU A 432 -10.11 -6.94 19.61
CA LEU A 432 -10.03 -6.13 20.82
C LEU A 432 -11.41 -5.93 21.46
N GLY A 433 -12.47 -5.79 20.66
CA GLY A 433 -13.85 -5.75 21.16
C GLY A 433 -14.22 -7.04 21.90
N VAL A 434 -13.92 -8.21 21.33
CA VAL A 434 -14.14 -9.50 22.01
C VAL A 434 -13.40 -9.54 23.35
N VAL A 435 -12.13 -9.17 23.37
CA VAL A 435 -11.28 -9.18 24.58
C VAL A 435 -11.78 -8.22 25.67
N LEU A 436 -12.39 -7.10 25.30
CA LEU A 436 -12.91 -6.12 26.27
C LEU A 436 -14.23 -6.56 26.91
N TRP A 437 -15.11 -7.22 26.15
CA TRP A 437 -16.47 -7.55 26.59
C TRP A 437 -16.65 -8.98 27.08
N LEU A 438 -15.83 -9.93 26.61
CA LEU A 438 -15.96 -11.35 26.95
C LEU A 438 -15.27 -11.68 28.28
N LEU A 439 -15.84 -11.21 29.39
CA LEU A 439 -15.31 -11.43 30.73
C LEU A 439 -16.23 -12.32 31.58
N PRO A 440 -15.67 -13.21 32.42
CA PRO A 440 -16.46 -14.11 33.25
C PRO A 440 -17.26 -13.38 34.35
N ALA A 441 -16.78 -12.20 34.75
CA ALA A 441 -17.50 -11.25 35.58
C ALA A 441 -17.22 -9.83 35.07
N LEU A 442 -18.27 -9.04 34.86
CA LEU A 442 -18.15 -7.68 34.35
C LEU A 442 -18.49 -6.68 35.47
N SER A 443 -17.45 -6.13 36.10
CA SER A 443 -17.56 -5.05 37.09
C SER A 443 -17.78 -3.69 36.42
N LEU A 444 -18.18 -2.70 37.22
CA LEU A 444 -18.50 -1.36 36.73
C LEU A 444 -17.31 -0.64 36.08
N ASP A 445 -16.11 -0.75 36.65
CA ASP A 445 -14.89 -0.18 36.07
C ASP A 445 -14.55 -0.84 34.72
N ARG A 446 -14.73 -2.16 34.61
CA ARG A 446 -14.49 -2.89 33.36
C ARG A 446 -15.51 -2.56 32.29
N LEU A 447 -16.77 -2.37 32.67
CA LEU A 447 -17.80 -1.87 31.77
C LEU A 447 -17.42 -0.47 31.26
N LEU A 448 -16.97 0.43 32.13
CA LEU A 448 -16.52 1.77 31.75
C LEU A 448 -15.35 1.71 30.75
N LEU A 449 -14.34 0.90 31.03
CA LEU A 449 -13.19 0.66 30.15
C LEU A 449 -13.63 0.12 28.78
N ALA A 450 -14.42 -0.96 28.78
CA ALA A 450 -14.89 -1.63 27.58
C ALA A 450 -15.76 -0.71 26.72
N ALA A 451 -16.73 -0.02 27.33
CA ALA A 451 -17.59 0.92 26.64
C ALA A 451 -16.79 2.08 26.04
N THR A 452 -15.93 2.74 26.83
CA THR A 452 -15.18 3.90 26.37
C THR A 452 -14.23 3.57 25.22
N LEU A 453 -13.44 2.49 25.35
CA LEU A 453 -12.53 2.06 24.29
C LEU A 453 -13.29 1.57 23.04
N SER A 454 -14.41 0.87 23.21
CA SER A 454 -15.23 0.41 22.07
C SER A 454 -15.85 1.58 21.31
N THR A 455 -16.42 2.56 22.03
CA THR A 455 -16.94 3.78 21.43
C THR A 455 -15.84 4.56 20.72
N TYR A 456 -14.67 4.68 21.34
CA TYR A 456 -13.52 5.34 20.73
C TYR A 456 -13.10 4.66 19.41
N LEU A 457 -12.98 3.32 19.40
CA LEU A 457 -12.63 2.55 18.20
C LEU A 457 -13.68 2.69 17.09
N ALA A 458 -14.97 2.70 17.45
CA ALA A 458 -16.06 2.87 16.50
C ALA A 458 -16.06 4.27 15.86
N LEU A 459 -15.87 5.33 16.67
CA LEU A 459 -15.81 6.72 16.18
C LEU A 459 -14.54 7.02 15.37
N ALA A 460 -13.45 6.30 15.64
CA ALA A 460 -12.20 6.46 14.92
C ALA A 460 -12.18 5.77 13.54
N HIS A 461 -13.25 5.07 13.15
CA HIS A 461 -13.34 4.40 11.87
C HIS A 461 -13.67 5.39 10.74
N SER A 462 -12.77 5.53 9.77
CA SER A 462 -12.92 6.43 8.62
C SER A 462 -12.86 5.74 7.27
N LEU A 463 -13.05 4.42 7.20
CA LEU A 463 -13.05 3.70 5.92
C LEU A 463 -14.26 4.08 5.07
N ASP A 464 -14.04 4.30 3.79
CA ASP A 464 -15.08 4.63 2.82
C ASP A 464 -15.33 3.48 1.81
N LYS A 465 -16.27 3.68 0.90
CA LYS A 465 -16.61 2.69 -0.15
C LYS A 465 -15.45 2.46 -1.14
N GLN A 466 -14.57 3.44 -1.33
CA GLN A 466 -13.42 3.33 -2.24
C GLN A 466 -12.33 2.45 -1.61
N ASP A 467 -12.11 2.58 -0.30
CA ASP A 467 -11.20 1.73 0.46
C ASP A 467 -11.65 0.26 0.43
N LEU A 468 -12.96 0.02 0.58
CA LEU A 468 -13.54 -1.31 0.45
C LEU A 468 -13.34 -1.89 -0.96
N ALA A 469 -13.59 -1.10 -2.01
CA ALA A 469 -13.38 -1.54 -3.38
C ALA A 469 -11.90 -1.89 -3.65
N TYR A 470 -10.98 -1.08 -3.14
CA TYR A 470 -9.55 -1.36 -3.20
C TYR A 470 -9.20 -2.70 -2.53
N LEU A 471 -9.69 -2.95 -1.31
CA LEU A 471 -9.48 -4.21 -0.61
C LEU A 471 -10.03 -5.42 -1.38
N CYS A 472 -11.25 -5.31 -1.94
CA CYS A 472 -11.83 -6.39 -2.74
C CYS A 472 -10.97 -6.74 -3.96
N VAL A 473 -10.43 -5.73 -4.66
CA VAL A 473 -9.53 -5.95 -5.80
C VAL A 473 -8.23 -6.64 -5.36
N GLN A 474 -7.64 -6.20 -4.25
CA GLN A 474 -6.41 -6.80 -3.71
C GLN A 474 -6.63 -8.25 -3.28
N ILE A 475 -7.73 -8.55 -2.59
CA ILE A 475 -8.08 -9.91 -2.19
C ILE A 475 -8.27 -10.79 -3.43
N LYS A 476 -9.03 -10.32 -4.43
CA LYS A 476 -9.27 -11.08 -5.67
C LYS A 476 -7.97 -11.38 -6.42
N SER A 477 -7.08 -10.40 -6.54
CA SER A 477 -5.78 -10.57 -7.18
C SER A 477 -4.90 -11.59 -6.43
N LYS A 478 -4.85 -11.51 -5.09
CA LYS A 478 -4.10 -12.49 -4.29
C LYS A 478 -4.69 -13.90 -4.36
N MET A 479 -6.02 -14.03 -4.36
CA MET A 479 -6.67 -15.33 -4.51
C MET A 479 -6.41 -15.95 -5.89
N GLN A 480 -6.34 -15.14 -6.94
CA GLN A 480 -5.97 -15.62 -8.28
C GLN A 480 -4.54 -16.15 -8.32
N LEU A 481 -3.58 -15.42 -7.73
CA LEU A 481 -2.19 -15.88 -7.62
C LEU A 481 -2.05 -17.19 -6.82
N LEU A 482 -2.88 -17.37 -5.79
CA LEU A 482 -2.89 -18.61 -4.99
C LEU A 482 -3.62 -19.77 -5.70
N ALA A 483 -4.56 -19.46 -6.60
CA ALA A 483 -5.32 -20.44 -7.37
C ALA A 483 -4.60 -20.90 -8.64
N GLU A 484 -3.62 -20.14 -9.13
CA GLU A 484 -2.74 -20.61 -10.20
C GLU A 484 -1.91 -21.80 -9.69
N PRO A 485 -2.06 -22.99 -10.29
CA PRO A 485 -1.23 -24.12 -9.91
C PRO A 485 0.23 -23.74 -10.19
N HIS A 486 1.08 -23.87 -9.17
CA HIS A 486 2.53 -23.77 -9.29
C HIS A 486 3.02 -24.76 -10.36
N GLN A 487 3.02 -24.36 -11.64
CA GLN A 487 3.80 -25.00 -12.68
C GLN A 487 5.27 -24.68 -12.37
N ARG A 488 5.81 -25.45 -11.41
CA ARG A 488 7.24 -25.55 -11.19
C ARG A 488 7.82 -26.05 -12.51
N VAL A 489 8.58 -25.17 -13.15
CA VAL A 489 9.84 -25.43 -13.85
C VAL A 489 10.25 -26.91 -13.80
N ALA A 490 9.74 -27.69 -14.74
CA ALA A 490 10.22 -29.03 -15.07
C ALA A 490 10.13 -29.12 -16.59
N GLY A 491 11.24 -28.81 -17.28
CA GLY A 491 11.30 -28.89 -18.73
C GLY A 491 12.31 -27.97 -19.40
N SER A 492 13.60 -28.16 -19.11
CA SER A 492 14.65 -27.92 -20.11
C SER A 492 15.93 -28.69 -19.74
N THR A 493 15.80 -30.01 -19.64
CA THR A 493 16.94 -30.91 -19.82
C THR A 493 16.54 -31.92 -20.86
N ASP A 494 16.69 -31.51 -22.12
CA ASP A 494 16.87 -32.46 -23.22
C ASP A 494 17.66 -31.76 -24.32
N GLY A 495 18.76 -32.41 -24.72
CA GLY A 495 19.41 -32.14 -26.00
C GLY A 495 20.86 -31.66 -25.96
N ASN A 496 21.77 -32.64 -25.91
CA ASN A 496 22.83 -32.80 -26.92
C ASN A 496 24.12 -31.97 -26.78
N ASN A 497 25.21 -32.60 -26.29
CA ASN A 497 26.37 -32.81 -27.15
C ASN A 497 27.28 -33.92 -26.61
N GLY A 498 27.50 -34.93 -27.45
CA GLY A 498 28.54 -35.93 -27.25
C GLY A 498 29.92 -35.41 -27.63
N ASP A 499 30.92 -36.22 -27.27
CA ASP A 499 32.27 -36.32 -27.84
C ASP A 499 33.17 -35.08 -27.87
N ARG A 500 34.15 -35.05 -26.94
CA ARG A 500 35.58 -35.04 -27.32
C ARG A 500 36.55 -35.39 -26.17
N LYS A 501 37.08 -36.62 -26.25
CA LYS A 501 38.47 -37.09 -26.00
C LYS A 501 39.24 -36.75 -24.71
N GLU A 502 39.57 -37.82 -23.99
CA GLU A 502 40.92 -38.26 -23.58
C GLU A 502 42.09 -37.29 -23.85
N LYS A 503 42.68 -36.76 -22.77
CA LYS A 503 44.01 -37.16 -22.25
C LYS A 503 44.33 -36.47 -20.94
#